data_AF-A0A836RDK2-F1
#
_entry.id   AF-A0A836RDK2-F1
#
_cell.length_a   1.000
_cell.length_b   1.000
_cell.length_c   1.000
_cell.angle_alpha   90.00
_cell.angle_beta   90.00
_cell.angle_gamma   90.00
#
_symmetry.space_group_name_H-M   'P 1'
#
loop_
_entity.id
_entity.type
_entity.pdbx_description
1 polymer ?
#
loop_
_entity_poly.entity_id
_entity_poly.type
_entity_poly.pdbx_seq_one_letter_code
_entity_poly.pdbx_strand_id
1 'polypeptide(L)'
;MRRLFALLFGMLLGGALVFTAFRYHLVRAGEKEFLLVPKQQADLADAYVDVRGWDAAEWQKHPKLAEALTRYGRADLVKRPVDGWLQDLWRSWGTKVVPPSSPHGREP
;
A
#
# COMPACT_ATOMS: atom_id res chain seq x y z
N MET A 1 -8.66 -40.45 -10.38
CA MET A 1 -8.78 -39.66 -9.14
C MET A 1 -7.51 -38.86 -8.79
N ARG A 2 -6.35 -39.49 -8.51
CA ARG A 2 -5.14 -38.79 -8.01
C ARG A 2 -4.66 -37.60 -8.87
N ARG A 3 -4.68 -37.73 -10.19
CA ARG A 3 -4.25 -36.67 -11.13
C ARG A 3 -5.20 -35.47 -11.14
N LEU A 4 -6.51 -35.73 -11.09
CA LEU A 4 -7.53 -34.69 -11.01
C LEU A 4 -7.43 -33.92 -9.69
N PHE A 5 -7.24 -34.63 -8.58
CA PHE A 5 -7.02 -34.00 -7.28
C PHE A 5 -5.77 -33.11 -7.30
N ALA A 6 -4.65 -33.59 -7.83
CA ALA A 6 -3.43 -32.79 -7.95
C ALA A 6 -3.64 -31.52 -8.80
N LEU A 7 -4.39 -31.61 -9.89
CA LEU A 7 -4.72 -30.47 -10.75
C LEU A 7 -5.61 -29.44 -10.02
N LEU A 8 -6.69 -29.90 -9.38
CA LEU A 8 -7.60 -29.02 -8.63
C LEU A 8 -6.88 -28.36 -7.45
N PHE A 9 -6.04 -29.12 -6.74
CA PHE A 9 -5.22 -28.58 -5.65
C PHE A 9 -4.24 -27.52 -6.17
N GLY A 10 -3.55 -27.79 -7.28
CA GLY A 10 -2.65 -26.82 -7.90
C GLY A 10 -3.38 -25.54 -8.33
N MET A 11 -4.58 -25.67 -8.90
CA MET A 11 -5.41 -24.54 -9.30
C MET A 11 -5.87 -23.70 -8.11
N LEU A 12 -6.33 -24.34 -7.03
CA LEU A 12 -6.71 -23.66 -5.79
C LEU A 12 -5.50 -22.97 -5.14
N LEU A 13 -4.36 -23.65 -5.07
CA LEU A 13 -3.14 -23.10 -4.49
C LEU A 13 -2.63 -21.90 -5.29
N GLY A 14 -2.58 -22.01 -6.62
CA GLY A 14 -2.19 -20.92 -7.51
C GLY A 14 -3.15 -19.74 -7.42
N GLY A 15 -4.46 -20.00 -7.43
CA GLY A 15 -5.49 -18.96 -7.27
C GLY A 15 -5.38 -18.24 -5.92
N ALA A 16 -5.16 -18.97 -4.83
CA ALA A 16 -4.96 -18.39 -3.50
C ALA A 16 -3.69 -17.51 -3.43
N LEU A 17 -2.59 -17.95 -4.05
CA LEU A 17 -1.35 -17.17 -4.11
C LEU A 17 -1.54 -15.87 -4.89
N VAL A 18 -2.14 -15.93 -6.08
CA VAL A 18 -2.42 -14.74 -6.90
C VAL A 18 -3.37 -13.79 -6.16
N PHE A 19 -4.45 -14.31 -5.59
CA PHE A 19 -5.40 -13.51 -4.80
C PHE A 19 -4.70 -12.80 -3.64
N THR A 20 -3.83 -13.51 -2.92
CA THR A 20 -3.08 -12.94 -1.80
C THR A 20 -2.15 -11.83 -2.27
N ALA A 21 -1.35 -12.06 -3.32
CA ALA A 21 -0.47 -11.06 -3.90
C ALA A 21 -1.22 -9.82 -4.44
N PHE A 22 -2.45 -10.02 -4.91
CA PHE A 22 -3.31 -8.96 -5.44
C PHE A 22 -3.97 -8.11 -4.34
N ARG A 23 -4.14 -8.66 -3.14
CA ARG A 23 -4.87 -8.04 -2.03
C ARG A 23 -3.99 -7.62 -0.86
N TYR A 24 -2.76 -8.12 -0.77
CA TYR A 24 -1.85 -7.84 0.33
C TYR A 24 -0.45 -7.49 -0.18
N HIS A 25 0.22 -6.61 0.55
CA HIS A 25 1.66 -6.41 0.48
C HIS A 25 2.34 -7.36 1.45
N LEU A 26 3.35 -8.09 0.99
CA LEU A 26 4.27 -8.81 1.85
C LEU A 26 5.51 -7.93 2.10
N VAL A 27 5.57 -7.33 3.28
CA VAL A 27 6.59 -6.35 3.65
C VAL A 27 7.65 -7.04 4.51
N ARG A 28 8.91 -6.98 4.11
CA ARG A 28 10.04 -7.34 4.96
C ARG A 28 10.59 -6.09 5.65
N ALA A 29 10.39 -6.02 6.97
CA ALA A 29 10.73 -4.85 7.79
C ALA A 29 11.98 -5.06 8.67
N GLY A 30 12.44 -6.30 8.80
CA GLY A 30 13.61 -6.69 9.57
C GLY A 30 14.13 -8.05 9.13
N GLU A 31 15.21 -8.55 9.75
CA GLU A 31 15.79 -9.85 9.36
C GLU A 31 14.80 -11.01 9.49
N LYS A 32 13.92 -10.95 10.49
CA LYS A 32 12.90 -11.97 10.77
C LYS A 32 11.48 -11.41 10.81
N GLU A 33 11.31 -10.15 10.40
CA GLU A 33 10.03 -9.45 10.48
C GLU A 33 9.39 -9.35 9.10
N PHE A 34 8.29 -10.07 8.92
CA PHE A 34 7.43 -10.02 7.74
C PHE A 34 6.03 -9.58 8.14
N LEU A 35 5.46 -8.67 7.37
CA LEU A 35 4.13 -8.14 7.59
C LEU A 35 3.28 -8.39 6.34
N LEU A 36 2.08 -8.90 6.54
CA LEU A 36 1.04 -8.98 5.51
C LEU A 36 0.10 -7.79 5.69
N VAL A 37 0.22 -6.80 4.83
CA VAL A 37 -0.51 -5.54 4.92
C VAL A 37 -1.60 -5.48 3.85
N PRO A 38 -2.88 -5.30 4.21
CA PRO A 38 -3.94 -5.19 3.21
C PRO A 38 -3.74 -3.99 2.27
N LYS A 39 -3.91 -4.22 0.97
CA LYS A 39 -3.91 -3.15 -0.04
C LYS A 39 -5.25 -2.41 -0.06
N GLN A 40 -5.22 -1.09 -0.28
CA GLN A 40 -6.41 -0.24 -0.45
C GLN A 40 -7.07 -0.47 -1.81
N GLN A 41 -6.25 -0.69 -2.84
CA GLN A 41 -6.69 -1.03 -4.18
C GLN A 41 -6.10 -2.38 -4.57
N ALA A 42 -6.89 -3.19 -5.27
CA ALA A 42 -6.46 -4.51 -5.71
C ALA A 42 -5.60 -4.34 -6.98
N ASP A 43 -4.30 -4.59 -6.85
CA ASP A 43 -3.31 -4.53 -7.92
C ASP A 43 -2.14 -5.48 -7.61
N LEU A 44 -1.24 -5.69 -8.56
CA LEU A 44 -0.02 -6.50 -8.36
C LEU A 44 1.19 -5.67 -7.93
N ALA A 45 1.06 -4.35 -7.84
CA ALA A 45 2.16 -3.49 -7.43
C ALA A 45 2.51 -3.76 -5.97
N ASP A 46 3.80 -3.75 -5.63
CA ASP A 46 4.26 -3.92 -4.26
C ASP A 46 3.74 -5.22 -3.57
N ALA A 47 3.56 -6.30 -4.33
CA ALA A 47 3.17 -7.60 -3.77
C ALA A 47 4.21 -8.14 -2.76
N TYR A 48 5.49 -7.88 -3.01
CA TYR A 48 6.58 -8.07 -2.06
C TYR A 48 7.50 -6.85 -2.08
N VAL A 49 7.88 -6.37 -0.91
CA VAL A 49 8.73 -5.18 -0.72
C VAL A 49 9.63 -5.36 0.48
N ASP A 50 10.92 -5.03 0.33
CA ASP A 50 11.90 -5.05 1.41
C ASP A 50 12.26 -3.63 1.79
N VAL A 51 11.78 -3.18 2.94
CA VAL A 51 11.84 -1.77 3.36
C VAL A 51 13.02 -1.48 4.30
N ARG A 52 13.85 -2.48 4.61
CA ARG A 52 14.90 -2.38 5.65
C ARG A 52 15.97 -1.32 5.36
N GLY A 53 16.17 -0.98 4.10
CA GLY A 53 17.14 0.02 3.67
C GLY A 53 16.53 1.19 2.91
N TRP A 54 15.21 1.35 2.96
CA TRP A 54 14.54 2.41 2.20
C TRP A 54 14.83 3.79 2.78
N ASP A 55 15.20 4.70 1.89
CA ASP A 55 15.32 6.12 2.17
C ASP A 55 14.02 6.87 1.82
N ALA A 56 14.04 8.18 1.97
CA ALA A 56 12.92 9.05 1.64
C ALA A 56 12.46 8.92 0.17
N ALA A 57 13.42 8.80 -0.76
CA ALA A 57 13.14 8.76 -2.18
C ALA A 57 12.47 7.44 -2.57
N GLU A 58 12.88 6.33 -1.96
CA GLU A 58 12.24 5.04 -2.18
C GLU A 58 10.81 5.05 -1.67
N TRP A 59 10.55 5.60 -0.48
CA TRP A 59 9.18 5.75 0.02
C TRP A 59 8.28 6.60 -0.89
N GLN A 60 8.82 7.61 -1.56
CA GLN A 60 8.07 8.43 -2.53
C GLN A 60 7.63 7.63 -3.77
N LYS A 61 8.35 6.58 -4.15
CA LYS A 61 7.95 5.68 -5.24
C LYS A 61 6.80 4.75 -4.84
N HIS A 62 6.61 4.53 -3.54
CA HIS A 62 5.63 3.58 -2.97
C HIS A 62 4.61 4.25 -2.04
N PRO A 63 3.89 5.31 -2.48
CA PRO A 63 3.00 6.08 -1.61
C PRO A 63 1.81 5.25 -1.10
N LYS A 64 1.29 4.33 -1.92
CA LYS A 64 0.20 3.41 -1.55
C LYS A 64 0.61 2.50 -0.38
N LEU A 65 1.83 1.96 -0.42
CA LEU A 65 2.36 1.12 0.64
C LEU A 65 2.56 1.92 1.94
N ALA A 66 3.10 3.13 1.85
CA ALA A 66 3.29 4.01 3.01
C ALA A 66 1.96 4.31 3.72
N GLU A 67 0.91 4.61 2.94
CA GLU A 67 -0.44 4.77 3.45
C GLU A 67 -0.97 3.48 4.09
N ALA A 68 -0.78 2.33 3.42
CA ALA A 68 -1.23 1.04 3.93
C ALA A 68 -0.60 0.68 5.26
N LEU A 69 0.72 0.84 5.39
CA LEU A 69 1.45 0.62 6.65
C LEU A 69 0.98 1.57 7.75
N THR A 70 0.74 2.84 7.42
CA THR A 70 0.24 3.83 8.38
C THR A 70 -1.14 3.44 8.92
N ARG A 71 -2.07 3.06 8.03
CA ARG A 71 -3.41 2.57 8.42
C ARG A 71 -3.35 1.25 9.18
N TYR A 72 -2.39 0.39 8.86
CA TYR A 72 -2.13 -0.87 9.56
C TYR A 72 -1.46 -0.68 10.93
N GLY A 73 -1.15 0.57 11.32
CA GLY A 73 -0.54 0.90 12.61
C GLY A 73 0.98 0.76 12.65
N ARG A 74 1.63 0.61 11.49
CA ARG A 74 3.09 0.49 11.33
C ARG A 74 3.74 1.72 10.70
N ALA A 75 3.25 2.90 11.10
CA ALA A 75 3.82 4.18 10.68
C ALA A 75 5.28 4.37 11.16
N ASP A 76 5.71 3.63 12.19
CA ASP A 76 7.09 3.60 12.69
C ASP A 76 8.11 3.20 11.61
N LEU A 77 7.72 2.31 10.69
CA LEU A 77 8.58 1.86 9.59
C LEU A 77 8.80 2.94 8.53
N VAL A 78 7.83 3.84 8.37
CA VAL A 78 7.89 4.92 7.39
C VAL A 78 8.56 6.17 7.96
N LYS A 79 8.41 6.39 9.27
CA LYS A 79 8.95 7.56 10.00
C LYS A 79 10.47 7.55 10.18
N ARG A 80 11.15 6.42 9.99
CA ARG A 80 12.58 6.30 10.30
C ARG A 80 13.55 7.11 9.40
N PRO A 81 13.10 7.75 8.30
CA PRO A 81 13.92 8.82 7.72
C PRO A 81 13.25 10.20 7.63
N VAL A 82 11.93 10.39 7.80
CA VAL A 82 11.32 11.68 7.43
C VAL A 82 10.01 12.07 8.12
N ASP A 83 10.05 13.20 8.78
CA ASP A 83 8.94 13.80 9.53
C ASP A 83 8.13 14.78 8.65
N GLY A 84 8.71 15.30 7.57
CA GLY A 84 8.09 16.34 6.70
C GLY A 84 7.28 15.81 5.51
N TRP A 85 7.84 14.93 4.68
CA TRP A 85 7.23 14.58 3.39
C TRP A 85 5.95 13.76 3.51
N LEU A 86 5.77 12.93 4.54
CA LEU A 86 4.53 12.17 4.74
C LEU A 86 3.34 13.11 4.90
N GLN A 87 3.57 14.20 5.64
CA GLN A 87 2.57 15.23 5.86
C GLN A 87 2.29 16.00 4.57
N ASP A 88 3.32 16.27 3.75
CA ASP A 88 3.17 16.92 2.45
C ASP A 88 2.50 16.04 1.39
N LEU A 89 2.80 14.73 1.34
CA LEU A 89 2.09 13.80 0.47
C LEU A 89 0.62 13.66 0.88
N TRP A 90 0.33 13.55 2.18
CA TRP A 90 -1.05 13.51 2.67
C TRP A 90 -1.83 14.77 2.30
N ARG A 91 -1.22 15.96 2.43
CA ARG A 91 -1.80 17.22 1.95
C ARG A 91 -2.03 17.22 0.44
N SER A 92 -1.04 16.78 -0.35
CA SER A 92 -1.12 16.79 -1.82
C SER A 92 -2.22 15.88 -2.38
N TRP A 93 -2.58 14.80 -1.66
CA TRP A 93 -3.69 13.93 -2.02
C TRP A 93 -5.04 14.43 -1.47
N GLY A 94 -5.05 15.09 -0.31
CA GLY A 94 -6.26 15.69 0.28
C GLY A 94 -6.81 16.90 -0.48
N THR A 95 -5.97 17.64 -1.21
CA THR A 95 -6.39 18.82 -2.00
C THR A 95 -7.07 18.47 -3.33
N LYS A 96 -7.14 17.19 -3.72
CA LYS A 96 -7.86 16.77 -4.93
C LYS A 96 -9.40 16.71 -4.76
N VAL A 97 -9.92 17.04 -3.58
CA VAL A 97 -11.34 17.36 -3.40
C VAL A 97 -11.46 18.88 -3.30
N VAL A 98 -11.38 19.58 -4.43
CA VAL A 98 -11.79 20.98 -4.53
C VAL A 98 -13.32 20.98 -4.59
N PRO A 99 -14.07 21.41 -3.55
CA PRO A 99 -15.47 21.71 -3.74
C PRO A 99 -15.58 22.85 -4.78
N PRO A 100 -16.51 22.78 -5.74
CA PRO A 100 -16.63 23.81 -6.75
C PRO A 100 -16.84 25.16 -6.07
N SER A 101 -15.94 26.10 -6.31
CA SER A 101 -16.15 27.51 -5.97
C SER A 101 -17.37 27.97 -6.76
N SER A 102 -18.53 28.10 -6.09
CA SER A 102 -19.69 28.74 -6.68
C SER A 102 -19.38 30.21 -6.98
N PRO A 103 -19.56 30.68 -8.23
CA PRO A 103 -19.39 32.08 -8.57
C PRO A 103 -20.67 32.89 -8.31
N HIS A 104 -20.45 34.13 -7.88
CA HIS A 104 -21.34 35.31 -7.94
C HIS A 104 -22.53 35.49 -6.99
N GLY A 105 -22.58 36.71 -6.43
CA GLY A 105 -23.77 37.37 -5.90
C GLY A 105 -23.41 38.32 -4.76
N ARG A 106 -22.77 39.47 -5.06
CA ARG A 106 -23.36 40.83 -5.12
C ARG A 106 -23.87 41.38 -3.78
N GLU A 107 -23.43 42.61 -3.55
CA GLU A 107 -23.67 43.60 -2.49
C GLU A 107 -25.13 43.66 -1.99
N PRO A 108 -25.35 44.26 -0.81
CA PRO A 108 -25.54 45.72 -0.79
C PRO A 108 -24.61 46.49 0.15
#